data_AF-A0A7C1HDU5-F1
#
_entry.id   AF-A0A7C1HDU5-F1
#
_cell.length_a   1.000
_cell.length_b   1.000
_cell.length_c   1.000
_cell.angle_alpha   90.00
_cell.angle_beta   90.00
_cell.angle_gamma   90.00
#
_symmetry.space_group_name_H-M   'P 1'
#
loop_
_entity.id
_entity.type
_entity.pdbx_description
1 polymer ?
#
loop_
_entity_poly.entity_id
_entity_poly.type
_entity_poly.pdbx_seq_one_letter_code
_entity_poly.pdbx_strand_id
1 'polypeptide(L)'
;MKSIKMEKAIVTGMALVGVLINASYGIGLFGQFFDAQIGGEEKQIIISAIALELGWAALLVWVVFKPLERRHILLFTAAAMIAGNLLTNIQQVMFAGGTVKTVTLNLLGGLIFAGLFVLAFFAGKPAAGEGVENQTHPNDLQNSN
;
A
#
# COMPACT_ATOMS: atom_id res chain seq x y z
N MET A 1 3.26 -23.64 -12.09
CA MET A 1 4.47 -22.80 -12.27
C MET A 1 4.25 -21.54 -13.14
N LYS A 2 3.45 -21.58 -14.22
CA LYS A 2 3.10 -20.37 -15.01
C LYS A 2 2.17 -19.39 -14.25
N SER A 3 1.23 -19.89 -13.44
CA SER A 3 0.30 -19.07 -12.63
C SER A 3 1.05 -18.17 -11.62
N ILE A 4 1.93 -18.75 -10.82
CA ILE A 4 2.72 -18.02 -9.79
C ILE A 4 3.58 -16.90 -10.40
N LYS A 5 4.17 -17.10 -11.59
CA LYS A 5 4.95 -16.06 -12.27
C LYS A 5 4.06 -14.90 -12.73
N MET A 6 2.84 -15.22 -13.19
CA MET A 6 1.86 -14.23 -13.63
C MET A 6 1.29 -13.44 -12.44
N GLU A 7 0.96 -14.09 -11.33
CA GLU A 7 0.52 -13.44 -10.09
C GLU A 7 1.56 -12.48 -9.54
N LYS A 8 2.84 -12.91 -9.47
CA LYS A 8 3.94 -12.01 -9.10
C LYS A 8 4.03 -10.81 -10.03
N ALA A 9 3.94 -11.02 -11.34
CA ALA A 9 4.02 -9.93 -12.31
C ALA A 9 2.89 -8.90 -12.15
N ILE A 10 1.67 -9.36 -11.89
CA ILE A 10 0.50 -8.47 -11.63
C ILE A 10 0.72 -7.66 -10.36
N VAL A 11 1.08 -8.31 -9.24
CA VAL A 11 1.28 -7.62 -7.96
C VAL A 11 2.44 -6.62 -8.04
N THR A 12 3.55 -7.00 -8.69
CA THR A 12 4.67 -6.08 -8.91
C THR A 12 4.27 -4.93 -9.83
N GLY A 13 3.51 -5.17 -10.89
CA GLY A 13 2.99 -4.12 -11.77
C GLY A 13 2.11 -3.12 -11.03
N MET A 14 1.20 -3.61 -10.18
CA MET A 14 0.37 -2.76 -9.31
C MET A 14 1.20 -1.94 -8.33
N ALA A 15 2.23 -2.55 -7.72
CA ALA A 15 3.13 -1.84 -6.82
C ALA A 15 3.90 -0.72 -7.54
N LEU A 16 4.37 -0.98 -8.76
CA LEU A 16 5.05 0.04 -9.59
C LEU A 16 4.13 1.21 -9.95
N VAL A 17 2.86 0.94 -10.30
CA VAL A 17 1.85 1.99 -10.51
C VAL A 17 1.66 2.80 -9.22
N GLY A 18 1.58 2.13 -8.07
CA GLY A 18 1.55 2.79 -6.77
C GLY A 18 2.76 3.70 -6.53
N VAL A 19 3.98 3.24 -6.86
CA VAL A 19 5.20 4.05 -6.73
C VAL A 19 5.12 5.33 -7.57
N LEU A 20 4.64 5.24 -8.81
CA LEU A 20 4.52 6.40 -9.69
C LEU A 20 3.49 7.42 -9.17
N ILE A 21 2.35 6.95 -8.66
CA ILE A 21 1.33 7.81 -8.06
C ILE A 21 1.89 8.48 -6.79
N ASN A 22 2.56 7.73 -5.92
CA ASN A 22 3.17 8.21 -4.67
C ASN A 22 4.25 9.26 -4.95
N ALA A 23 5.13 8.99 -5.90
CA ALA A 23 6.17 9.96 -6.29
C ALA A 23 5.55 11.26 -6.84
N SER A 24 4.53 11.15 -7.69
CA SER A 24 3.87 12.32 -8.29
C SER A 24 3.17 13.18 -7.23
N TYR A 25 2.45 12.55 -6.30
CA TYR A 25 1.77 13.23 -5.21
C TYR A 25 2.76 13.82 -4.19
N GLY A 26 3.80 13.07 -3.83
CA GLY A 26 4.87 13.51 -2.95
C GLY A 26 5.60 14.75 -3.47
N ILE A 27 5.93 14.82 -4.76
CA ILE A 27 6.53 16.01 -5.39
C ILE A 27 5.62 17.24 -5.19
N GLY A 28 4.31 17.08 -5.38
CA GLY A 28 3.33 18.15 -5.18
C GLY A 28 3.29 18.64 -3.73
N LEU A 29 3.33 17.72 -2.75
CA LEU A 29 3.36 18.06 -1.33
C LEU A 29 4.66 18.78 -0.93
N PHE A 30 5.81 18.34 -1.43
CA PHE A 30 7.08 19.04 -1.19
C PHE A 30 7.08 20.45 -1.80
N GLY A 31 6.51 20.62 -2.99
CA GLY A 31 6.33 21.94 -3.59
C GLY A 31 5.48 22.88 -2.71
N GLN A 32 4.35 22.38 -2.20
CA GLN A 32 3.49 23.13 -1.28
C GLN A 32 4.17 23.43 0.06
N PHE A 33 5.00 22.51 0.58
CA PHE A 33 5.70 22.72 1.84
C PHE A 33 6.66 23.93 1.80
N PHE A 34 7.36 24.09 0.68
CA PHE A 34 8.29 25.21 0.45
C PHE A 34 7.62 26.49 -0.05
N ASP A 35 6.31 26.45 -0.35
CA ASP A 35 5.57 27.66 -0.71
C ASP A 35 5.49 28.61 0.49
N ALA A 36 5.81 29.88 0.25
CA ALA A 36 5.76 30.94 1.24
C ALA A 36 4.34 31.46 1.50
N GLN A 37 3.40 31.20 0.57
CA GLN A 37 2.01 31.61 0.69
C GLN A 37 1.18 30.70 1.59
N ILE A 38 1.68 29.48 1.87
CA ILE A 38 0.99 28.52 2.71
C ILE A 38 1.25 28.81 4.19
N GLY A 39 0.16 28.98 4.94
CA GLY A 39 0.18 29.29 6.37
C GLY A 39 0.72 28.14 7.23
N GLY A 40 1.08 28.46 8.48
CA GLY A 40 1.67 27.49 9.42
C GLY A 40 0.78 26.27 9.69
N GLU A 41 -0.54 26.47 9.78
CA GLU A 41 -1.50 25.38 10.00
C GLU A 41 -1.58 24.43 8.79
N GLU A 42 -1.68 24.97 7.58
CA GLU A 42 -1.64 24.16 6.35
C GLU A 42 -0.30 23.43 6.17
N LYS A 43 0.82 24.02 6.60
CA LYS A 43 2.12 23.33 6.60
C LYS A 43 2.14 22.11 7.51
N GLN A 44 1.46 22.13 8.65
CA GLN A 44 1.35 20.94 9.50
C GLN A 44 0.59 19.80 8.79
N ILE A 45 -0.42 20.15 7.99
CA ILE A 45 -1.15 19.18 7.17
C ILE A 45 -0.23 18.57 6.12
N ILE A 46 0.54 19.40 5.44
CA ILE A 46 1.48 18.96 4.41
C ILE A 46 2.58 18.08 5.01
N ILE A 47 3.12 18.41 6.19
CA ILE A 47 4.11 17.57 6.89
C ILE A 47 3.54 16.18 7.18
N SER A 48 2.31 16.11 7.68
CA SER A 48 1.65 14.82 7.93
C SER A 48 1.44 14.02 6.64
N ALA A 49 1.01 14.68 5.57
CA ALA A 49 0.84 14.05 4.26
C ALA A 49 2.18 13.52 3.71
N ILE A 50 3.28 14.27 3.85
CA ILE A 50 4.62 13.83 3.46
C ILE A 50 5.05 12.60 4.27
N ALA A 51 4.85 12.62 5.58
CA ALA A 51 5.19 11.48 6.43
C ALA A 51 4.41 10.21 6.03
N LEU A 52 3.13 10.38 5.68
CA LEU A 52 2.29 9.30 5.16
C LEU A 52 2.80 8.79 3.80
N GLU A 53 3.13 9.68 2.86
CA GLU A 53 3.67 9.29 1.56
C GLU A 53 4.99 8.51 1.68
N LEU A 54 5.87 8.90 2.61
CA LEU A 54 7.10 8.16 2.90
C LEU A 54 6.80 6.75 3.45
N GLY A 55 5.79 6.63 4.32
CA GLY A 55 5.34 5.33 4.82
C GLY A 55 4.81 4.43 3.69
N TRP A 56 4.03 5.00 2.75
CA TRP A 56 3.55 4.27 1.58
C TRP A 56 4.68 3.88 0.63
N ALA A 57 5.65 4.77 0.39
CA ALA A 57 6.82 4.49 -0.42
C ALA A 57 7.60 3.29 0.12
N ALA A 58 7.85 3.24 1.42
CA ALA A 58 8.52 2.11 2.07
C ALA A 58 7.77 0.78 1.85
N LEU A 59 6.44 0.79 1.98
CA LEU A 59 5.61 -0.38 1.73
C LEU A 59 5.64 -0.82 0.27
N LEU A 60 5.53 0.11 -0.68
CA LEU A 60 5.53 -0.17 -2.11
C LEU A 60 6.88 -0.75 -2.57
N VAL A 61 7.99 -0.15 -2.13
CA VAL A 61 9.35 -0.68 -2.39
C VAL A 61 9.47 -2.11 -1.84
N TRP A 62 8.96 -2.34 -0.64
CA TRP A 62 8.99 -3.67 -0.03
C TRP A 62 8.19 -4.71 -0.82
N VAL A 63 7.01 -4.34 -1.35
CA VAL A 63 6.19 -5.22 -2.21
C VAL A 63 6.92 -5.61 -3.49
N VAL A 64 7.66 -4.68 -4.11
CA VAL A 64 8.40 -4.96 -5.34
C VAL A 64 9.41 -6.10 -5.13
N PHE A 65 10.11 -6.14 -3.99
CA PHE A 65 11.09 -7.18 -3.70
C PHE A 65 10.49 -8.51 -3.21
N LYS A 66 9.39 -8.47 -2.45
CA LYS A 66 8.78 -9.65 -1.82
C LYS A 66 7.25 -9.67 -1.91
N PRO A 67 6.67 -9.71 -3.13
CA PRO A 67 5.24 -9.44 -3.35
C PRO A 67 4.30 -10.49 -2.72
N LEU A 68 4.65 -11.78 -2.75
CA LEU A 68 3.78 -12.86 -2.27
C LEU A 68 4.08 -13.32 -0.83
N GLU A 69 5.33 -13.21 -0.39
CA GLU A 69 5.77 -13.72 0.93
C GLU A 69 5.15 -12.94 2.10
N ARG A 70 4.71 -11.70 1.87
CA ARG A 70 4.37 -10.77 2.96
C ARG A 70 3.01 -10.10 2.79
N ARG A 71 2.15 -10.65 1.93
CA ARG A 71 0.80 -10.14 1.63
C ARG A 71 -0.05 -9.85 2.88
N HIS A 72 0.04 -10.68 3.91
CA HIS A 72 -0.73 -10.48 5.15
C HIS A 72 -0.19 -9.30 5.97
N ILE A 73 1.13 -9.10 6.01
CA ILE A 73 1.74 -7.97 6.73
C ILE A 73 1.37 -6.66 6.04
N LEU A 74 1.24 -6.65 4.72
CA LEU A 74 0.76 -5.51 3.95
C LEU A 74 -0.63 -5.05 4.38
N LEU A 75 -1.57 -5.96 4.65
CA LEU A 75 -2.89 -5.61 5.16
C LEU A 75 -2.83 -4.95 6.55
N PHE A 76 -2.05 -5.51 7.48
CA PHE A 76 -1.92 -4.94 8.83
C PHE A 76 -1.26 -3.55 8.79
N THR A 77 -0.26 -3.38 7.93
CA THR A 77 0.45 -2.10 7.82
C THR A 77 -0.38 -1.05 7.08
N ALA A 78 -1.11 -1.44 6.03
CA ALA A 78 -2.05 -0.57 5.34
C ALA A 78 -3.20 -0.13 6.27
N ALA A 79 -3.74 -1.04 7.08
CA ALA A 79 -4.78 -0.69 8.06
C ALA A 79 -4.30 0.34 9.08
N ALA A 80 -3.08 0.17 9.63
CA ALA A 80 -2.49 1.15 10.53
C ALA A 80 -2.26 2.51 9.86
N MET A 81 -1.80 2.52 8.61
CA MET A 81 -1.62 3.74 7.80
C MET A 81 -2.94 4.46 7.54
N ILE A 82 -4.01 3.73 7.22
CA ILE A 82 -5.36 4.29 7.03
C ILE A 82 -5.86 4.90 8.33
N ALA A 83 -5.73 4.18 9.45
CA ALA A 83 -6.16 4.66 10.77
C ALA A 83 -5.39 5.92 11.18
N GLY A 84 -4.07 5.93 10.96
CA GLY A 84 -3.22 7.10 11.19
C GLY A 84 -3.66 8.29 10.35
N ASN A 85 -3.84 8.10 9.04
CA ASN A 85 -4.30 9.16 8.14
C ASN A 85 -5.69 9.69 8.55
N LEU A 86 -6.62 8.81 8.89
CA LEU A 86 -7.96 9.21 9.33
C LEU A 86 -7.90 10.01 10.62
N LEU A 87 -7.13 9.56 11.62
CA LEU A 87 -6.97 10.24 12.90
C LEU A 87 -6.35 11.63 12.71
N THR A 88 -5.34 11.77 11.87
CA THR A 88 -4.72 13.06 11.56
C THR A 88 -5.70 14.00 10.86
N ASN A 89 -6.47 13.52 9.88
CA ASN A 89 -7.48 14.36 9.21
C ASN A 89 -8.59 14.79 10.18
N ILE A 90 -9.05 13.91 11.06
CA ILE A 90 -10.01 14.24 12.13
C ILE A 90 -9.44 15.31 13.05
N GLN A 91 -8.18 15.16 13.48
CA GLN A 91 -7.53 16.12 14.36
C GLN A 91 -7.39 17.50 13.69
N GLN A 92 -7.10 17.54 12.39
CA GLN A 92 -6.98 18.79 11.64
C GLN A 92 -8.32 19.51 11.45
N VAL A 93 -9.40 18.76 11.18
CA VAL A 93 -10.77 19.30 11.08
C VAL A 93 -11.24 19.83 12.43
N MET A 94 -10.96 19.12 13.52
CA MET A 94 -11.45 19.50 14.86
C MET A 94 -10.62 20.61 15.52
N PHE A 95 -9.31 20.67 15.28
CA PHE A 95 -8.41 21.49 16.10
C PHE A 95 -7.54 22.49 15.33
N ALA A 96 -7.39 22.37 14.01
CA ALA A 96 -6.38 23.12 13.26
C ALA A 96 -6.94 24.00 12.13
N GLY A 97 -8.27 24.19 12.04
CA GLY A 97 -8.88 25.07 11.03
C GLY A 97 -8.57 24.68 9.58
N GLY A 98 -8.13 23.44 9.33
CA GLY A 98 -7.60 23.01 8.06
C GLY A 98 -8.56 23.26 6.90
N THR A 99 -8.04 23.75 5.78
CA THR A 99 -8.84 23.94 4.57
C THR A 99 -9.45 22.61 4.12
N VAL A 100 -10.77 22.59 3.96
CA VAL A 100 -11.55 21.39 3.55
C VAL A 100 -10.93 20.70 2.33
N LYS A 101 -10.38 21.50 1.40
CA LYS A 101 -9.69 21.01 0.20
C LYS A 101 -8.47 20.14 0.53
N THR A 102 -7.59 20.61 1.41
CA THR A 102 -6.31 19.94 1.75
C THR A 102 -6.55 18.64 2.51
N VAL A 103 -7.48 18.68 3.48
CA VAL A 103 -7.94 17.50 4.22
C VAL A 103 -8.54 16.45 3.27
N THR A 104 -9.40 16.88 2.35
CA THR A 104 -10.06 15.97 1.39
C THR A 104 -9.06 15.30 0.46
N LEU A 105 -8.07 16.04 -0.06
CA LEU A 105 -7.04 15.48 -0.93
C LEU A 105 -6.17 14.44 -0.20
N ASN A 106 -5.80 14.71 1.05
CA ASN A 106 -5.01 13.77 1.86
C ASN A 106 -5.77 12.48 2.21
N LEU A 107 -7.07 12.60 2.49
CA LEU A 107 -7.96 11.44 2.67
C LEU A 107 -8.10 10.61 1.40
N LEU A 108 -8.33 11.26 0.25
CA LEU A 108 -8.44 10.59 -1.04
C LEU A 108 -7.14 9.87 -1.43
N GLY A 109 -5.98 10.52 -1.24
CA GLY A 109 -4.68 9.90 -1.47
C GLY A 109 -4.51 8.61 -0.66
N GLY A 110 -4.77 8.68 0.65
CA GLY A 110 -4.69 7.51 1.51
C GLY A 110 -5.66 6.38 1.13
N LEU A 111 -6.89 6.71 0.70
CA LEU A 111 -7.88 5.73 0.24
C LEU A 111 -7.46 5.04 -1.07
N ILE A 112 -6.88 5.79 -2.01
CA ILE A 112 -6.38 5.23 -3.27
C ILE A 112 -5.27 4.21 -2.98
N PHE A 113 -4.30 4.56 -2.13
CA PHE A 113 -3.22 3.64 -1.76
C PHE A 113 -3.75 2.41 -1.03
N ALA A 114 -4.64 2.60 -0.06
CA ALA A 114 -5.30 1.50 0.63
C ALA A 114 -5.99 0.52 -0.34
N GLY A 115 -6.75 1.05 -1.31
CA GLY A 115 -7.42 0.27 -2.33
C GLY A 115 -6.44 -0.54 -3.19
N LEU A 116 -5.33 0.06 -3.61
CA LEU A 116 -4.28 -0.63 -4.36
C LEU A 116 -3.68 -1.80 -3.58
N PHE A 117 -3.44 -1.63 -2.28
CA PHE A 117 -2.92 -2.70 -1.42
C PHE A 117 -3.92 -3.83 -1.21
N VAL A 118 -5.20 -3.52 -1.03
CA VAL A 118 -6.26 -4.53 -0.90
C VAL A 118 -6.41 -5.33 -2.20
N LEU A 119 -6.42 -4.64 -3.36
CA LEU A 119 -6.49 -5.31 -4.66
C LEU A 119 -5.26 -6.20 -4.91
N ALA A 120 -4.06 -5.72 -4.57
CA ALA A 120 -2.83 -6.49 -4.69
C ALA A 120 -2.84 -7.74 -3.80
N PHE A 121 -3.42 -7.65 -2.60
CA PHE A 121 -3.59 -8.78 -1.69
C PHE A 121 -4.47 -9.88 -2.32
N PHE A 122 -5.63 -9.51 -2.87
CA PHE A 122 -6.54 -10.48 -3.48
C PHE A 122 -6.00 -11.06 -4.79
N ALA A 123 -5.31 -10.25 -5.61
CA ALA A 123 -4.67 -10.70 -6.84
C ALA A 123 -3.53 -11.70 -6.61
N GLY A 124 -2.88 -11.66 -5.44
CA GLY A 124 -1.82 -12.60 -5.04
C GLY A 124 -2.31 -13.84 -4.27
N LYS A 125 -3.62 -14.12 -4.25
CA LYS A 125 -4.17 -15.32 -3.63
C LYS A 125 -4.13 -16.47 -4.65
N PRO A 126 -3.40 -17.58 -4.38
CA PRO A 126 -3.39 -18.72 -5.29
C PRO A 126 -4.80 -19.30 -5.39
N ALA A 127 -5.19 -19.71 -6.60
CA ALA A 127 -6.46 -20.37 -6.85
C ALA A 127 -6.59 -21.60 -5.93
N ALA A 128 -7.75 -21.74 -5.29
CA ALA A 128 -8.06 -22.86 -4.41
C ALA A 128 -8.03 -24.16 -5.23
N GLY A 129 -6.87 -24.84 -5.26
CA GLY A 129 -6.66 -26.06 -6.02
C GLY A 129 -5.20 -26.47 -6.20
N GLU A 130 -4.25 -25.54 -6.25
CA GLU A 130 -2.84 -25.86 -6.55
C GLU A 130 -2.04 -26.44 -5.35
N GLY A 131 -2.65 -26.55 -4.15
CA GLY A 131 -1.98 -26.97 -2.93
C GLY A 131 -2.10 -28.46 -2.55
N VAL A 132 -2.89 -29.25 -3.29
CA VAL A 132 -3.22 -30.64 -2.88
C VAL A 132 -2.45 -31.68 -3.72
N GLU A 133 -1.94 -31.33 -4.90
CA GLU A 133 -1.41 -32.33 -5.85
C GLU A 133 0.07 -32.71 -5.61
N ASN A 134 0.78 -32.05 -4.70
CA ASN A 134 2.23 -32.26 -4.54
C ASN A 134 2.62 -33.09 -3.30
N GLN A 135 1.69 -33.86 -2.73
CA GLN A 135 1.91 -34.72 -1.55
C GLN A 135 1.60 -36.21 -1.77
N THR A 136 1.49 -36.70 -3.01
CA THR A 136 1.54 -38.16 -3.23
C THR A 136 2.99 -38.63 -3.10
N HIS A 137 3.31 -39.13 -1.91
CA HIS A 137 4.56 -39.78 -1.54
C HIS A 137 5.03 -40.80 -2.60
N PRO A 138 6.27 -40.73 -3.11
CA PRO A 138 6.82 -41.73 -4.03
C PRO A 138 7.08 -43.12 -3.42
N ASN A 139 6.81 -43.32 -2.12
CA ASN A 139 7.30 -44.49 -1.38
C ASN A 139 6.30 -45.65 -1.24
N ASP A 140 5.07 -45.52 -1.76
CA ASP A 140 4.03 -46.54 -1.54
C ASP A 140 4.08 -47.72 -2.54
N LEU A 141 5.05 -47.74 -3.47
CA LEU A 141 5.14 -48.76 -4.53
C LEU A 141 6.34 -49.72 -4.41
N GLN A 142 7.11 -49.70 -3.30
CA GLN A 142 8.29 -50.59 -3.16
C GLN A 142 8.13 -51.78 -2.20
N ASN A 143 6.95 -52.00 -1.60
CA ASN A 143 6.75 -53.09 -0.63
C ASN A 143 5.72 -54.15 -1.04
N SER A 144 5.68 -54.49 -2.33
CA SER A 144 4.99 -55.69 -2.80
C SER A 144 5.88 -56.45 -3.80
N ASN A 145 6.84 -57.22 -3.28
CA ASN A 145 7.41 -58.41 -3.91
C ASN A 145 7.99 -59.32 -2.82
#